data_AF-A0A964VQ11-F1
#
_entry.id   AF-A0A964VQ11-F1
#
_cell.length_a   1.000
_cell.length_b   1.000
_cell.length_c   1.000
_cell.angle_alpha   90.00
_cell.angle_beta   90.00
_cell.angle_gamma   90.00
#
_symmetry.space_group_name_H-M   'P 1'
#
loop_
_entity.id
_entity.type
_entity.pdbx_description
1 polymer ?
#
loop_
_entity_poly.entity_id
_entity_poly.type
_entity_poly.pdbx_seq_one_letter_code
_entity_poly.pdbx_strand_id
1 'polypeptide(L)'
;MKKILFAIVASAMCAWFAGCQTARPAADIRPRFHEGASADVVLHFHRWDTIYMLRPDTRQGGFLPFFTRDGVKVELADRQPVRDLAVVILGYNFSPEIEAGLVRDWTQFLSAEKFKRVVLVRAGWGHEIDGLLIIRDSAIAAADDKGRPTAEKLAALAPAAGANVADSSGR
;
A
#
# COMPACT_ATOMS: atom_id res chain seq x y z
N MET A 1 -1.32 -56.03 -62.92
CA MET A 1 -2.71 -56.43 -62.63
C MET A 1 -3.01 -56.20 -61.15
N LYS A 2 -4.21 -55.68 -60.87
CA LYS A 2 -4.93 -55.61 -59.57
C LYS A 2 -4.50 -54.58 -58.52
N LYS A 3 -5.41 -53.60 -58.38
CA LYS A 3 -5.58 -52.57 -57.35
C LYS A 3 -6.18 -53.19 -56.08
N ILE A 4 -5.72 -52.80 -54.88
CA ILE A 4 -6.42 -52.86 -53.58
C ILE A 4 -5.70 -51.80 -52.69
N LEU A 5 -6.12 -50.52 -52.60
CA LEU A 5 -7.17 -49.89 -51.78
C LEU A 5 -7.26 -50.36 -50.31
N PHE A 6 -6.74 -49.58 -49.34
CA PHE A 6 -7.19 -49.39 -47.93
C PHE A 6 -6.21 -48.38 -47.28
N ALA A 7 -6.56 -47.10 -47.09
CA ALA A 7 -7.33 -46.51 -45.99
C ALA A 7 -6.44 -45.96 -44.84
N ILE A 8 -6.55 -44.63 -44.64
CA ILE A 8 -6.50 -43.92 -43.34
C ILE A 8 -5.15 -43.95 -42.58
N VAL A 9 -4.42 -42.82 -42.58
CA VAL A 9 -4.03 -42.11 -41.33
C VAL A 9 -3.86 -40.62 -41.67
N ALA A 10 -4.95 -39.89 -41.49
CA ALA A 10 -4.87 -38.46 -41.22
C ALA A 10 -4.36 -38.26 -39.78
N SER A 11 -3.74 -37.09 -39.53
CA SER A 11 -3.47 -36.53 -38.20
C SER A 11 -2.14 -36.90 -37.54
N ALA A 12 -1.12 -36.08 -37.80
CA ALA A 12 0.00 -35.88 -36.87
C ALA A 12 0.58 -34.46 -37.05
N MET A 13 -0.28 -33.44 -37.01
CA MET A 13 0.14 -32.02 -37.10
C MET A 13 -0.66 -31.14 -36.12
N CYS A 14 -0.76 -31.57 -34.86
CA CYS A 14 -1.41 -30.79 -33.79
C CYS A 14 -0.71 -31.02 -32.44
N ALA A 15 0.55 -30.62 -32.28
CA ALA A 15 1.20 -30.69 -30.96
C ALA A 15 2.23 -29.58 -30.66
N TRP A 16 2.16 -28.44 -31.36
CA TRP A 16 3.16 -27.35 -31.21
C TRP A 16 2.62 -26.03 -30.66
N PHE A 17 1.36 -25.99 -30.20
CA PHE A 17 0.81 -24.80 -29.54
C PHE A 17 0.16 -25.12 -28.19
N ALA A 18 0.84 -25.91 -27.36
CA ALA A 18 0.60 -25.84 -25.92
C ALA A 18 1.27 -24.57 -25.38
N GLY A 19 0.69 -23.41 -25.68
CA GLY A 19 1.04 -22.18 -25.00
C GLY A 19 0.73 -22.37 -23.52
N CYS A 20 1.77 -22.43 -22.68
CA CYS A 20 1.60 -22.29 -21.25
C CYS A 20 0.88 -20.96 -21.00
N GLN A 21 -0.42 -21.00 -20.72
CA GLN A 21 -1.08 -19.90 -20.04
C GLN A 21 -0.48 -19.86 -18.63
N THR A 22 0.67 -19.22 -18.49
CA THR A 22 1.16 -18.80 -17.18
C THR A 22 0.15 -17.80 -16.68
N ALA A 23 -0.67 -18.21 -15.70
CA ALA A 23 -1.59 -17.33 -15.02
C ALA A 23 -0.78 -16.11 -14.55
N ARG A 24 -1.06 -14.93 -15.11
CA ARG A 24 -0.42 -13.69 -14.65
C ARG A 24 -0.76 -13.57 -13.17
N PRO A 25 0.23 -13.42 -12.27
CA PRO A 25 -0.07 -13.15 -10.88
C PRO A 25 -1.00 -11.94 -10.83
N ALA A 26 -2.10 -12.06 -10.08
CA ALA A 26 -3.07 -11.00 -9.94
C ALA A 26 -2.33 -9.72 -9.55
N ALA A 27 -2.49 -8.67 -10.35
CA ALA A 27 -1.87 -7.39 -10.06
C ALA A 27 -2.41 -6.88 -8.72
N ASP A 28 -1.51 -6.43 -7.84
CA ASP A 28 -1.92 -5.80 -6.60
C ASP A 28 -2.67 -4.49 -6.92
N ILE A 29 -3.94 -4.42 -6.52
CA ILE A 29 -4.87 -3.32 -6.83
C ILE A 29 -4.75 -2.13 -5.87
N ARG A 30 -3.86 -2.22 -4.87
CA ARG A 30 -3.63 -1.10 -3.94
C ARG A 30 -3.10 0.13 -4.67
N PRO A 31 -3.43 1.34 -4.17
CA PRO A 31 -2.98 2.58 -4.78
C PRO A 31 -1.45 2.70 -4.76
N ARG A 32 -0.92 3.44 -5.72
CA ARG A 32 0.51 3.71 -5.87
C ARG A 32 0.80 5.15 -5.50
N PHE A 33 1.96 5.36 -4.90
CA PHE A 33 2.43 6.69 -4.50
C PHE A 33 3.01 7.43 -5.71
N HIS A 34 2.71 8.73 -5.85
CA HIS A 34 3.16 9.54 -6.99
C HIS A 34 3.57 10.98 -6.58
N GLU A 35 3.71 11.22 -5.28
CA GLU A 35 4.00 12.54 -4.72
C GLU A 35 5.46 12.63 -4.26
N GLY A 36 6.35 11.86 -4.89
CA GLY A 36 7.74 11.75 -4.50
C GLY A 36 8.51 13.06 -4.58
N ALA A 37 8.15 13.98 -5.46
CA ALA A 37 8.74 15.32 -5.49
C ALA A 37 8.33 16.19 -4.29
N SER A 38 7.13 15.98 -3.74
CA SER A 38 6.54 16.77 -2.65
C SER A 38 6.89 16.25 -1.25
N ALA A 39 7.55 15.09 -1.14
CA ALA A 39 7.96 14.56 0.16
C ALA A 39 9.04 15.45 0.79
N ASP A 40 8.85 15.89 2.02
CA ASP A 40 9.86 16.69 2.72
C ASP A 40 10.94 15.77 3.32
N VAL A 41 10.50 14.59 3.77
CA VAL A 41 11.35 13.56 4.37
C VAL A 41 11.04 12.20 3.78
N VAL A 42 12.10 11.45 3.47
CA VAL A 42 12.01 10.08 2.95
C VAL A 42 12.94 9.21 3.77
N LEU A 43 12.37 8.21 4.45
CA LEU A 43 13.10 7.27 5.28
C LEU A 43 13.02 5.87 4.66
N HIS A 44 14.15 5.19 4.54
CA HIS A 44 14.19 3.77 4.19
C HIS A 44 14.45 2.95 5.44
N PHE A 45 13.44 2.18 5.85
CA PHE A 45 13.45 1.42 7.08
C PHE A 45 13.85 -0.03 6.86
N HIS A 46 14.88 -0.48 7.57
CA HIS A 46 15.22 -1.89 7.71
C HIS A 46 14.91 -2.42 9.11
N ARG A 47 15.31 -1.65 10.14
CA ARG A 47 15.06 -1.90 11.57
C ARG A 47 15.32 -0.61 12.36
N TRP A 48 14.94 -0.56 13.64
CA TRP A 48 14.97 0.67 14.44
C TRP A 48 16.35 1.28 14.70
N ASP A 49 17.42 0.48 14.57
CA ASP A 49 18.83 0.85 14.63
C ASP A 49 19.46 1.01 13.23
N THR A 50 18.68 0.85 12.16
CA THR A 50 19.16 0.94 10.77
C THR A 50 18.10 1.57 9.89
N ILE A 51 18.11 2.90 9.89
CA ILE A 51 17.23 3.77 9.11
C ILE A 51 18.10 4.64 8.22
N TYR A 52 17.80 4.72 6.93
CA TYR A 52 18.44 5.70 6.04
C TYR A 52 17.51 6.88 5.80
N MET A 53 18.01 8.11 5.92
CA MET A 53 17.29 9.30 5.52
C MET A 53 17.72 9.69 4.10
N LEU A 54 16.88 9.36 3.12
CA LEU A 54 17.13 9.65 1.70
C LEU A 54 16.82 11.10 1.34
N ARG A 55 15.88 11.72 2.07
CA ARG A 55 15.56 13.13 1.97
C ARG A 55 15.37 13.73 3.36
N PRO A 56 15.92 14.93 3.65
CA PRO A 56 16.94 15.62 2.83
C PRO A 56 18.19 14.74 2.61
N ASP A 57 19.01 15.05 1.60
CA ASP A 57 20.21 14.23 1.36
C ASP A 57 21.15 14.34 2.57
N THR A 58 21.35 13.21 3.24
CA THR A 58 22.18 13.09 4.45
C THR A 58 23.55 12.50 4.16
N ARG A 59 23.91 12.29 2.88
CA ARG A 59 25.19 11.68 2.53
C ARG A 59 26.38 12.46 3.07
N GLN A 60 27.32 11.74 3.66
CA GLN A 60 28.62 12.26 4.11
C GLN A 60 29.70 11.52 3.34
N GLY A 61 30.54 12.24 2.59
CA GLY A 61 31.56 11.63 1.73
C GLY A 61 30.98 10.67 0.67
N GLY A 62 29.72 10.88 0.25
CA GLY A 62 29.02 10.01 -0.71
C GLY A 62 28.26 8.83 -0.10
N PHE A 63 28.37 8.59 1.21
CA PHE A 63 27.71 7.48 1.90
C PHE A 63 26.51 7.95 2.70
N LEU A 64 25.40 7.21 2.63
CA LEU A 64 24.24 7.46 3.50
C LEU A 64 24.52 6.91 4.90
N PRO A 65 24.51 7.76 5.95
CA PRO A 65 24.64 7.28 7.31
C PRO A 65 23.41 6.49 7.74
N PHE A 66 23.60 5.54 8.66
CA PHE A 66 22.51 4.86 9.33
C PHE A 66 22.11 5.64 10.59
N PHE A 67 20.80 5.73 10.83
CA PHE A 67 20.23 6.37 12.00
C PHE A 67 19.50 5.34 12.87
N THR A 68 19.58 5.55 14.18
CA THR A 68 18.57 5.02 15.10
C THR A 68 17.32 5.89 15.04
N ARG A 69 16.21 5.44 15.61
CA ARG A 69 15.00 6.26 15.73
C ARG A 69 15.26 7.61 16.41
N ASP A 70 16.05 7.63 17.49
CA ASP A 70 16.42 8.87 18.17
C ASP A 70 17.36 9.73 17.30
N GLY A 71 18.25 9.09 16.54
CA GLY A 71 19.09 9.77 15.55
C GLY A 71 18.25 10.48 14.47
N VAL A 72 17.18 9.85 13.99
CA VAL A 72 16.24 10.51 13.07
C VAL A 72 15.63 11.74 13.73
N LYS A 73 15.22 11.66 15.00
CA LYS A 73 14.66 12.81 15.71
C LYS A 73 15.64 13.97 15.82
N VAL A 74 16.90 13.69 16.17
CA VAL A 74 17.97 14.70 16.22
C VAL A 74 18.16 15.32 14.84
N GLU A 75 18.30 14.51 13.79
CA GLU A 75 18.50 14.99 12.42
C GLU A 75 17.34 15.87 11.94
N LEU A 76 16.10 15.48 12.27
CA LEU A 76 14.91 16.26 12.00
C LEU A 76 14.90 17.60 12.74
N ALA A 77 15.36 17.64 13.99
CA ALA A 77 15.43 18.86 14.79
C ALA A 77 16.51 19.82 14.26
N ASP A 78 17.66 19.27 13.85
CA ASP A 78 18.79 20.05 13.34
C ASP A 78 18.48 20.68 11.99
N ARG A 79 17.86 19.93 11.07
CA ARG A 79 17.58 20.41 9.71
C ARG A 79 16.30 21.21 9.58
N GLN A 80 15.35 21.01 10.48
CA GLN A 80 14.03 21.66 10.47
C GLN A 80 13.34 21.62 9.09
N PRO A 81 13.19 20.44 8.45
CA PRO A 81 12.48 20.35 7.19
C PRO A 81 11.03 20.80 7.35
N VAL A 82 10.41 21.17 6.23
CA VAL A 82 8.95 21.34 6.16
C VAL A 82 8.28 20.05 6.63
N ARG A 83 7.14 20.18 7.31
CA ARG A 83 6.45 19.07 8.00
C ARG A 83 5.15 18.70 7.32
N ASP A 84 5.10 18.75 5.99
CA ASP A 84 3.87 18.48 5.25
C ASP A 84 3.76 16.99 4.94
N LEU A 85 4.80 16.38 4.35
CA LEU A 85 4.78 14.99 3.93
C LEU A 85 6.05 14.21 4.31
N ALA A 86 5.88 13.17 5.13
CA ALA A 86 6.90 12.17 5.39
C ALA A 86 6.55 10.83 4.73
N VAL A 87 7.53 10.22 4.05
CA VAL A 87 7.41 8.91 3.42
C VAL A 87 8.34 7.92 4.09
N VAL A 88 7.81 6.75 4.47
CA VAL A 88 8.60 5.63 5.01
C VAL A 88 8.51 4.45 4.06
N ILE A 89 9.66 3.99 3.58
CA ILE A 89 9.80 2.82 2.71
C ILE A 89 10.05 1.60 3.59
N LEU A 90 9.16 0.61 3.52
CA LEU A 90 9.28 -0.67 4.21
C LEU A 90 9.70 -1.78 3.23
N GLY A 91 10.64 -2.63 3.63
CA GLY A 91 11.00 -3.83 2.87
C GLY A 91 9.88 -4.88 2.76
N TYR A 92 10.14 -5.98 2.06
CA TYR A 92 9.16 -7.06 1.82
C TYR A 92 9.10 -8.11 2.95
N ASN A 93 10.07 -8.13 3.86
CA ASN A 93 10.29 -9.27 4.76
C ASN A 93 9.54 -9.17 6.09
N PHE A 94 8.49 -8.35 6.18
CA PHE A 94 7.68 -8.21 7.39
C PHE A 94 6.41 -9.05 7.29
N SER A 95 6.10 -9.81 8.34
CA SER A 95 4.79 -10.45 8.45
C SER A 95 3.69 -9.38 8.57
N PRO A 96 2.43 -9.69 8.21
CA PRO A 96 1.33 -8.73 8.33
C PRO A 96 1.17 -8.13 9.74
N GLU A 97 1.44 -8.91 10.78
CA GLU A 97 1.34 -8.48 12.18
C GLU A 97 2.45 -7.48 12.53
N ILE A 98 3.68 -7.78 12.12
CA ILE A 98 4.83 -6.88 12.31
C ILE A 98 4.60 -5.59 11.52
N GLU A 99 4.15 -5.69 10.29
CA GLU A 99 3.85 -4.54 9.44
C GLU A 99 2.78 -3.63 10.04
N ALA A 100 1.69 -4.20 10.57
CA ALA A 100 0.67 -3.42 11.25
C ALA A 100 1.23 -2.68 12.47
N GLY A 101 2.18 -3.30 13.20
CA GLY A 101 2.94 -2.66 14.26
C GLY A 101 3.78 -1.49 13.75
N LEU A 102 4.60 -1.73 12.72
CA LEU A 102 5.44 -0.69 12.11
C LEU A 102 4.63 0.48 11.57
N VAL A 103 3.48 0.22 10.93
CA VAL A 103 2.57 1.26 10.46
C VAL A 103 2.11 2.16 11.61
N ARG A 104 1.69 1.57 12.74
CA ARG A 104 1.29 2.35 13.92
C ARG A 104 2.47 3.15 14.48
N ASP A 105 3.60 2.49 14.69
CA ASP A 105 4.77 3.09 15.33
C ASP A 105 5.33 4.26 14.53
N TRP A 106 5.48 4.09 13.21
CA TRP A 106 5.96 5.14 12.31
C TRP A 106 4.98 6.31 12.19
N THR A 107 3.67 6.01 12.07
CA THR A 107 2.65 7.05 12.02
C THR A 107 2.66 7.87 13.31
N GLN A 108 2.73 7.21 14.47
CA GLN A 108 2.77 7.88 15.78
C GLN A 108 4.05 8.70 15.94
N PHE A 109 5.21 8.13 15.62
CA PHE A 109 6.50 8.79 15.73
C PHE A 109 6.55 10.07 14.87
N LEU A 110 6.24 9.98 13.58
CA LEU A 110 6.33 11.13 12.67
C LEU A 110 5.23 12.18 12.93
N SER A 111 4.05 11.76 13.37
CA SER A 111 3.01 12.71 13.81
C SER A 111 3.43 13.47 15.08
N ALA A 112 4.13 12.81 16.01
CA ALA A 112 4.69 13.47 17.19
C ALA A 112 5.75 14.52 16.80
N GLU A 113 6.53 14.23 15.74
CA GLU A 113 7.46 15.15 15.08
C GLU A 113 6.76 16.13 14.10
N LYS A 114 5.45 16.31 14.26
CA LYS A 114 4.60 17.33 13.62
C LYS A 114 4.38 17.20 12.11
N PHE A 115 4.68 16.05 11.50
CA PHE A 115 4.29 15.81 10.11
C PHE A 115 2.77 15.75 9.96
N LYS A 116 2.22 16.50 8.99
CA LYS A 116 0.78 16.53 8.71
C LYS A 116 0.29 15.25 8.04
N ARG A 117 1.11 14.67 7.15
CA ARG A 117 0.81 13.42 6.46
C ARG A 117 2.00 12.47 6.52
N VAL A 118 1.70 11.22 6.85
CA VAL A 118 2.66 10.13 6.89
C VAL A 118 2.18 9.05 5.92
N VAL A 119 3.02 8.71 4.95
CA VAL A 119 2.74 7.67 3.97
C VAL A 119 3.77 6.56 4.13
N LEU A 120 3.30 5.33 4.33
CA LEU A 120 4.13 4.15 4.32
C LEU A 120 3.96 3.44 2.97
N VAL A 121 5.08 3.16 2.31
CA VAL A 121 5.12 2.50 1.00
C VAL A 121 5.94 1.22 1.07
N ARG A 122 5.62 0.25 0.22
CA ARG A 122 6.44 -0.94 0.03
C ARG A 122 7.62 -0.60 -0.88
N ALA A 123 8.83 -0.98 -0.47
CA ALA A 123 10.02 -0.96 -1.31
C ALA A 123 9.74 -1.61 -2.67
N GLY A 124 10.36 -1.10 -3.73
CA GLY A 124 10.29 -1.68 -5.06
C GLY A 124 11.67 -2.14 -5.54
N TRP A 125 11.74 -2.52 -6.81
CA TRP A 125 12.99 -2.93 -7.45
C TRP A 125 13.91 -1.74 -7.82
N GLY A 126 13.41 -0.50 -7.71
CA GLY A 126 14.13 0.73 -8.07
C GLY A 126 14.42 1.63 -6.87
N HIS A 127 15.13 2.72 -7.13
CA HIS A 127 15.45 3.76 -6.14
C HIS A 127 14.40 4.88 -6.05
N GLU A 128 13.45 4.90 -6.98
CA GLU A 128 12.37 5.87 -7.02
C GLU A 128 11.26 5.48 -6.05
N ILE A 129 10.69 6.49 -5.37
CA ILE A 129 9.55 6.29 -4.47
C ILE A 129 8.21 6.38 -5.19
N ASP A 130 8.17 6.98 -6.37
CA ASP A 130 6.97 7.01 -7.19
C ASP A 130 6.71 5.63 -7.81
N GLY A 131 5.42 5.29 -7.95
CA GLY A 131 4.95 3.97 -8.36
C GLY A 131 5.00 2.89 -7.27
N LEU A 132 5.60 3.19 -6.11
CA LEU A 132 5.62 2.27 -4.97
C LEU A 132 4.22 2.09 -4.40
N LEU A 133 3.96 0.88 -3.91
CA LEU A 133 2.66 0.51 -3.39
C LEU A 133 2.43 1.16 -2.02
N ILE A 134 1.29 1.81 -1.84
CA ILE A 134 0.91 2.41 -0.57
C ILE A 134 0.43 1.32 0.37
N ILE A 135 1.09 1.20 1.52
CA ILE A 135 0.68 0.35 2.65
C ILE A 135 -0.32 1.12 3.51
N ARG A 136 -0.02 2.39 3.80
CA ARG A 136 -0.86 3.28 4.60
C ARG A 136 -0.63 4.73 4.20
N ASP A 137 -1.71 5.49 4.20
CA ASP A 137 -1.69 6.95 4.13
C ASP A 137 -2.51 7.51 5.28
N SER A 138 -1.89 8.31 6.15
CA SER A 138 -2.55 8.85 7.34
C SER A 138 -3.69 9.81 7.00
N ALA A 139 -3.66 10.47 5.84
CA ALA A 139 -4.71 11.41 5.42
C ALA A 139 -5.97 10.66 4.96
N ILE A 140 -5.81 9.60 4.16
CA ILE A 140 -6.91 8.75 3.69
C ILE A 140 -7.54 8.04 4.89
N ALA A 141 -6.69 7.47 5.75
CA ALA A 141 -7.11 6.82 6.98
C ALA A 141 -7.99 7.68 7.89
N ALA A 142 -7.58 8.93 8.11
CA ALA A 142 -8.32 9.86 8.96
C ALA A 142 -9.66 10.29 8.35
N ALA A 143 -9.79 10.25 7.01
CA ALA A 143 -11.06 10.49 6.34
C ALA A 143 -12.04 9.33 6.56
N ASP A 144 -11.55 8.08 6.46
CA ASP A 144 -12.36 6.88 6.70
C ASP A 144 -12.86 6.82 8.16
N ASP A 145 -12.00 7.13 9.13
CA ASP A 145 -12.36 7.15 10.56
C ASP A 145 -13.41 8.22 10.90
N LYS A 146 -13.50 9.32 10.13
CA LYS A 146 -14.54 10.35 10.29
C LYS A 146 -15.85 9.99 9.61
N GLY A 147 -15.83 9.14 8.59
CA GLY A 147 -17.02 8.65 7.89
C GLY A 147 -17.78 7.57 8.67
N ARG A 148 -17.06 6.73 9.43
CA ARG A 148 -17.62 5.59 10.17
C ARG A 148 -18.64 5.95 11.27
N PRO A 149 -18.41 6.96 12.13
CA PRO A 149 -19.37 7.35 13.17
C PRO A 149 -20.69 7.87 12.58
N THR A 150 -20.61 8.54 11.43
CA THR A 150 -21.78 9.09 10.73
C THR A 150 -22.61 7.98 10.08
N ALA A 151 -21.96 7.01 9.44
CA ALA A 151 -22.62 5.87 8.83
C ALA A 151 -23.26 4.94 9.89
N GLU A 152 -22.57 4.67 11.00
CA GLU A 152 -23.12 3.88 12.11
C GLU A 152 -24.27 4.61 12.82
N LYS A 153 -24.18 5.94 12.97
CA LYS A 153 -25.27 6.76 13.53
C LYS A 153 -26.48 6.85 12.59
N LEU A 154 -26.27 6.92 11.28
CA LEU A 154 -27.34 6.89 10.28
C LEU A 154 -28.00 5.51 10.18
N ALA A 155 -27.22 4.42 10.26
CA ALA A 155 -27.73 3.06 10.29
C ALA A 155 -28.54 2.78 11.57
N ALA A 156 -28.11 3.33 12.71
CA ALA A 156 -28.84 3.21 13.98
C ALA A 156 -30.18 3.97 14.01
N LEU A 157 -30.40 4.94 13.11
CA LEU A 157 -31.66 5.68 12.97
C LEU A 157 -32.67 5.00 12.02
N ALA A 158 -32.31 3.87 11.39
CA ALA A 158 -33.06 3.25 10.30
C ALA A 158 -33.89 1.99 10.62
N PRO A 159 -34.53 1.85 11.81
CA PRO A 159 -35.72 1.00 11.86
C PRO A 159 -36.87 1.68 12.62
N ALA A 160 -37.63 2.54 11.95
CA ALA A 160 -38.95 3.00 12.44
C ALA A 160 -39.92 3.48 11.33
N ALA A 161 -39.74 3.05 10.08
CA ALA A 161 -40.63 3.43 8.98
C ALA A 161 -41.05 2.17 8.20
N GLY A 162 -41.83 1.29 8.82
CA GLY A 162 -42.26 0.07 8.16
C GLY A 162 -43.18 -0.84 8.97
N ALA A 163 -44.12 -0.30 9.75
CA ALA A 163 -45.23 -1.09 10.27
C ALA A 163 -46.36 -0.16 10.68
N ASN A 164 -47.31 0.08 9.78
CA ASN A 164 -48.74 0.32 10.06
C ASN A 164 -49.45 0.66 8.74
N VAL A 165 -49.84 -0.38 7.99
CA VAL A 165 -50.98 -0.27 7.08
C VAL A 165 -52.11 -1.02 7.78
N ALA A 166 -53.03 -0.23 8.34
CA ALA A 166 -54.24 -0.70 8.95
C ALA A 166 -55.13 -1.38 7.90
N ASP A 167 -55.48 -2.63 8.15
CA ASP A 167 -56.63 -3.27 7.53
C ASP A 167 -57.88 -2.82 8.32
N SER A 168 -58.70 -1.99 7.69
CA SER A 168 -60.05 -1.69 8.12
C SER A 168 -60.93 -1.60 6.89
N SER A 169 -61.58 -2.71 6.56
CA SER A 169 -62.86 -2.66 5.84
C SER A 169 -63.72 -3.86 6.23
N GLY A 170 -64.66 -3.61 7.14
CA GLY A 170 -65.77 -4.52 7.41
C GLY A 170 -66.86 -4.37 6.35
N ARG A 171 -67.43 -5.51 5.94
CA ARG A 171 -68.87 -5.76 5.93
C ARG A 171 -69.16 -7.24 5.76
#